data_AF-A0A1S7NSV1-F1
#
_entry.id   AF-A0A1S7NSV1-F1
#
_cell.length_a   1.000
_cell.length_b   1.000
_cell.length_c   1.000
_cell.angle_alpha   90.00
_cell.angle_beta   90.00
_cell.angle_gamma   90.00
#
_symmetry.space_group_name_H-M   'P 1'
#
loop_
_entity.id
_entity.type
_entity.pdbx_description
1 polymer ?
#
loop_
_entity_poly.entity_id
_entity_poly.type
_entity_poly.pdbx_seq_one_letter_code
_entity_poly.pdbx_strand_id
1 'polypeptide(L)' 'MAKSFLRTAFDRVVEARERQVSRHVNAALLNLDDKSLEALGMNRADLRRKAKSSYVF' A
#
# COMPACT_ATOMS: atom_id res chain seq x y z
N MET A 1 -11.98 12.00 27.89
CA MET A 1 -11.07 10.95 27.35
C MET A 1 -11.62 10.16 26.15
N ALA A 2 -12.90 10.29 25.74
CA ALA A 2 -13.47 9.54 24.61
C ALA A 2 -13.02 9.99 23.19
N LYS A 3 -12.56 11.25 23.03
CA LYS A 3 -12.11 11.80 21.73
C LYS A 3 -10.89 11.08 21.16
N SER A 4 -10.07 10.46 22.02
CA SER A 4 -8.86 9.72 21.61
C SER A 4 -9.21 8.31 21.13
N PHE A 5 -10.13 7.60 21.80
CA PHE A 5 -10.51 6.23 21.39
C PHE A 5 -11.12 6.18 19.98
N LEU A 6 -12.06 7.08 19.67
CA LEU A 6 -12.68 7.13 18.33
C LEU A 6 -11.66 7.52 17.26
N ARG A 7 -10.72 8.43 17.56
CA ARG A 7 -9.64 8.79 16.63
C ARG A 7 -8.71 7.62 16.38
N THR A 8 -8.26 6.94 17.43
CA THR A 8 -7.41 5.74 17.29
C THR A 8 -8.12 4.62 16.53
N ALA A 9 -9.40 4.38 16.80
CA ALA A 9 -10.18 3.38 16.06
C ALA A 9 -10.33 3.76 14.57
N PHE A 10 -10.59 5.04 14.28
CA PHE A 10 -10.65 5.54 12.91
C PHE A 10 -9.30 5.41 12.20
N ASP A 11 -8.20 5.79 12.84
CA ASP A 11 -6.85 5.65 12.30
C ASP A 11 -6.52 4.19 12.00
N ARG A 12 -6.92 3.25 12.87
CA ARG A 12 -6.76 1.80 12.65
C ARG A 12 -7.55 1.30 11.44
N VAL A 13 -8.77 1.81 11.22
CA VAL A 13 -9.60 1.46 10.06
C VAL A 13 -9.01 2.04 8.78
N VAL A 14 -8.56 3.30 8.80
CA VAL A 14 -7.89 3.95 7.68
C VAL A 14 -6.62 3.20 7.32
N GLU A 15 -5.78 2.89 8.30
CA GLU A 15 -4.52 2.15 8.12
C GLU A 15 -4.77 0.74 7.54
N ALA A 16 -5.81 0.05 8.01
CA ALA A 16 -6.21 -1.25 7.45
C ALA A 16 -6.65 -1.13 5.98
N ARG A 17 -7.41 -0.08 5.63
CA ARG A 17 -7.84 0.19 4.25
C ARG A 17 -6.68 0.60 3.35
N GLU A 18 -5.79 1.45 3.83
CA GLU A 18 -4.56 1.83 3.10
C GLU A 18 -3.71 0.61 2.76
N ARG A 19 -3.56 -0.34 3.69
CA ARG A 19 -2.86 -1.60 3.45
C ARG A 19 -3.53 -2.46 2.37
N GLN A 20 -4.86 -2.52 2.34
CA GLN A 20 -5.60 -3.24 1.29
C GLN A 20 -5.44 -2.57 -0.08
N VAL A 21 -5.60 -1.25 -0.14
CA VAL A 21 -5.46 -0.46 -1.39
C VAL A 21 -4.03 -0.53 -1.90
N SER A 22 -3.02 -0.52 -1.02
CA SER A 22 -1.61 -0.65 -1.39
C SER A 22 -1.35 -1.91 -2.22
N ARG A 23 -2.03 -3.04 -1.94
CA ARG A 23 -1.92 -4.25 -2.78
C ARG A 23 -2.45 -4.04 -4.18
N HIS A 24 -3.62 -3.42 -4.29
CA HIS A 24 -4.24 -3.14 -5.58
C HIS A 24 -3.39 -2.18 -6.41
N VAL A 25 -2.89 -1.11 -5.79
CA VAL A 25 -1.99 -0.14 -6.44
C VAL A 25 -0.68 -0.82 -6.83
N ASN A 26 -0.05 -1.62 -5.96
CA ASN A 26 1.18 -2.33 -6.30
C ASN A 26 0.96 -3.32 -7.45
N ALA A 27 -0.18 -4.02 -7.51
CA ALA A 27 -0.53 -4.89 -8.63
C ALA A 27 -0.72 -4.10 -9.93
N ALA A 28 -1.40 -2.94 -9.88
CA ALA A 28 -1.55 -2.05 -11.02
C ALA A 28 -0.20 -1.47 -11.49
N LEU A 29 0.67 -1.07 -10.55
CA LEU A 29 2.02 -0.58 -10.84
C LEU A 29 2.90 -1.66 -11.47
N LEU A 30 2.72 -2.93 -11.12
CA LEU A 30 3.45 -4.03 -11.78
C LEU A 30 3.06 -4.22 -13.26
N ASN A 31 1.90 -3.72 -13.68
CA ASN A 31 1.46 -3.76 -15.08
C ASN A 31 2.00 -2.57 -15.92
N LEU A 32 2.52 -1.52 -15.27
CA LEU A 32 3.19 -0.41 -15.97
C LEU A 32 4.57 -0.85 -16.48
N ASP A 33 5.02 -0.26 -17.59
CA ASP A 33 6.36 -0.48 -18.15
C ASP A 33 7.46 0.15 -17.28
N ASP A 34 8.71 -0.29 -17.47
CA ASP A 34 9.82 0.17 -16.64
C ASP A 34 10.13 1.67 -16.80
N LYS A 35 9.88 2.29 -17.97
CA LYS A 35 10.10 3.73 -18.14
C LYS A 35 9.09 4.55 -17.35
N SER A 36 7.83 4.11 -17.34
CA SER A 36 6.79 4.73 -16.50
C SER A 36 7.09 4.56 -15.00
N LEU A 37 7.65 3.42 -14.60
CA LEU A 37 8.07 3.20 -13.22
C LEU A 37 9.27 4.06 -12.81
N GLU A 38 10.26 4.21 -13.69
CA GLU A 38 11.40 5.12 -13.49
C GLU A 38 10.97 6.58 -13.40
N ALA A 39 9.99 7.01 -14.21
CA ALA A 39 9.39 8.35 -14.12
C ALA A 39 8.71 8.61 -12.76
N LEU A 40 8.19 7.56 -12.11
CA LEU A 40 7.64 7.61 -10.75
C LEU A 40 8.73 7.44 -9.66
N GLY A 41 9.99 7.25 -10.04
CA GLY A 41 11.09 6.97 -9.11
C GLY A 41 10.96 5.60 -8.43
N MET A 42 10.22 4.66 -9.03
CA MET A 42 9.94 3.35 -8.47
C MET A 42 10.69 2.25 -9.22
N ASN A 43 11.29 1.32 -8.48
CA ASN A 43 11.92 0.13 -9.06
C ASN A 43 10.95 -1.06 -9.03
N ARG A 44 10.79 -1.74 -10.17
CA ARG A 44 9.95 -2.94 -10.29
C ARG A 44 10.36 -4.07 -9.33
N ALA A 45 11.65 -4.20 -9.01
CA ALA A 45 12.13 -5.19 -8.04
C ALA A 45 11.60 -4.90 -6.62
N ASP A 46 11.54 -3.63 -6.23
CA ASP A 46 10.99 -3.21 -4.95
C ASP A 46 9.47 -3.38 -4.90
N LEU A 47 8.76 -3.06 -5.99
CA LEU A 47 7.32 -3.30 -6.12
C LEU A 47 6.98 -4.79 -6.04
N ARG A 48 7.78 -5.66 -6.68
CA ARG A 48 7.61 -7.12 -6.56
C ARG A 48 7.83 -7.62 -5.14
N ARG A 49 8.83 -7.08 -4.43
CA ARG A 49 9.07 -7.42 -3.01
C ARG A 49 7.89 -7.00 -2.14
N LYS A 50 7.35 -5.80 -2.35
CA LYS A 50 6.17 -5.29 -1.63
C LYS A 50 4.90 -6.09 -1.96
N ALA A 51 4.72 -6.51 -3.21
CA ALA A 51 3.60 -7.34 -3.63
C ALA A 51 3.67 -8.77 -3.06
N LYS A 52 4.87 -9.35 -2.93
CA LYS A 52 5.08 -10.66 -2.26
C LYS A 52 4.90 -10.61 -0.75
N SER A 53 5.01 -9.45 -0.12
CA SER A 53 4.66 -9.26 1.29
C SER A 53 3.14 -9.31 1.46
N SER A 54 2.57 -10.48 1.25
CA SER A 54 1.19 -10.78 1.61
C SER A 54 1.16 -10.89 3.13
N TYR A 55 0.83 -9.79 3.78
CA TYR A 55 0.49 -9.79 5.20
C TYR A 55 -0.76 -10.67 5.38
N VAL A 56 -0.66 -11.80 6.10
CA VAL A 56 -1.74 -12.81 6.15
C VAL A 56 -2.86 -12.42 7.13
N PHE A 57 -2.79 -11.25 7.79
CA PHE A 57 -3.75 -10.86 8.82
C PHE A 57 -4.10 -9.37 8.76
#